data_AF-A0AAU2SLH3-F1
#
_entry.id   AF-A0AAU2SLH3-F1
#
_cell.length_a   1.000
_cell.length_b   1.000
_cell.length_c   1.000
_cell.angle_alpha   90.00
_cell.angle_beta   90.00
_cell.angle_gamma   90.00
#
_symmetry.space_group_name_H-M   'P 1'
#
loop_
_entity.id
_entity.type
_entity.pdbx_description
1 polymer ?
#
loop_
_entity_poly.entity_id
_entity_poly.type
_entity_poly.pdbx_seq_one_letter_code
_entity_poly.pdbx_strand_id
1 'polypeptide(L)'
;MIGLPPNSASAAHLDAACAELGLRFAYDTSVADWDTALLLAELGVGRAVVPVLPGLAATGSGELRLIPLPDLRPLPVGWAVRRWDALSPPARAFADTVVEWRGRRVSGGS
;
A
#
# COMPACT_ATOMS: atom_id res chain seq x y z
N MET A 1 -10.29 12.71 -6.35
CA MET A 1 -9.37 11.89 -5.53
C MET A 1 -8.14 11.52 -6.35
N ILE A 2 -6.95 11.50 -5.75
CA ILE A 2 -5.74 10.95 -6.38
C ILE A 2 -5.83 9.43 -6.24
N GLY A 3 -5.95 8.76 -7.38
CA GLY A 3 -6.12 7.32 -7.49
C GLY A 3 -4.85 6.60 -7.90
N LEU A 4 -4.97 5.28 -7.89
CA LEU A 4 -3.95 4.37 -8.40
C LEU A 4 -4.21 4.07 -9.87
N PRO A 5 -3.21 3.53 -10.61
CA PRO A 5 -3.44 3.10 -11.97
C PRO A 5 -4.50 1.99 -11.95
N PRO A 6 -5.54 2.06 -12.81
CA PRO A 6 -6.70 1.17 -12.74
C PRO A 6 -6.36 -0.31 -12.99
N ASN A 7 -5.21 -0.59 -13.60
CA ASN A 7 -4.70 -1.93 -13.85
C ASN A 7 -3.73 -2.43 -12.75
N SER A 8 -3.52 -1.66 -11.68
CA SER A 8 -2.68 -2.09 -10.57
C SER A 8 -3.43 -3.03 -9.62
N ALA A 9 -2.71 -3.98 -9.03
CA ALA A 9 -3.27 -4.86 -8.01
C ALA A 9 -3.81 -4.06 -6.80
N SER A 10 -3.12 -2.98 -6.43
CA SER A 10 -3.51 -2.11 -5.33
C SER A 10 -4.85 -1.39 -5.58
N ALA A 11 -5.09 -0.92 -6.82
CA ALA A 11 -6.38 -0.33 -7.20
C ALA A 11 -7.52 -1.35 -7.07
N ALA A 12 -7.32 -2.56 -7.62
CA ALA A 12 -8.32 -3.62 -7.55
C ALA A 12 -8.65 -4.02 -6.10
N HIS A 13 -7.64 -4.09 -5.22
CA HIS A 13 -7.84 -4.36 -3.80
C HIS A 13 -8.61 -3.24 -3.08
N LEU A 14 -8.28 -1.98 -3.36
CA LEU A 14 -8.97 -0.84 -2.78
C LEU A 14 -10.43 -0.78 -3.23
N ASP A 15 -10.69 -0.95 -4.52
CA ASP A 15 -12.04 -0.95 -5.08
C ASP A 15 -12.89 -2.10 -4.50
N ALA A 16 -12.31 -3.29 -4.33
CA ALA A 16 -12.99 -4.42 -3.70
C ALA A 16 -13.34 -4.14 -2.23
N ALA A 17 -12.40 -3.58 -1.45
CA ALA A 17 -12.65 -3.20 -0.06
C ALA A 17 -13.75 -2.12 0.05
N CYS A 18 -13.75 -1.15 -0.85
CA CYS A 18 -14.79 -0.13 -0.91
C CYS A 18 -16.15 -0.68 -1.31
N ALA A 19 -16.19 -1.58 -2.30
CA ALA A 19 -17.42 -2.23 -2.72
C ALA A 19 -18.08 -3.03 -1.58
N GLU A 20 -17.29 -3.70 -0.74
CA GLU A 20 -17.79 -4.38 0.46
C GLU A 20 -18.40 -3.42 1.49
N LEU A 21 -17.91 -2.18 1.54
CA LEU A 21 -18.44 -1.11 2.38
C LEU A 21 -19.58 -0.31 1.72
N GLY A 22 -20.00 -0.68 0.50
CA GLY A 22 -21.00 0.08 -0.27
C GLY A 22 -20.51 1.43 -0.81
N LEU A 23 -19.20 1.66 -0.80
CA LEU A 23 -18.55 2.89 -1.26
C LEU A 23 -18.05 2.74 -2.70
N ARG A 24 -18.01 3.87 -3.43
CA ARG A 24 -17.35 3.96 -4.74
C ARG A 24 -16.48 5.20 -4.76
N PHE A 25 -15.21 5.03 -5.14
CA PHE A 25 -14.33 6.16 -5.37
C PHE A 25 -14.41 6.65 -6.81
N ALA A 26 -14.42 7.97 -6.98
CA ALA A 26 -14.19 8.63 -8.26
C ALA A 26 -12.75 9.17 -8.25
N TYR A 27 -11.91 8.64 -9.12
CA TYR A 27 -10.52 9.06 -9.26
C TYR A 27 -10.43 10.12 -10.36
N ASP A 28 -9.94 11.31 -10.01
CA ASP A 28 -9.80 12.44 -10.95
C ASP A 28 -8.44 12.40 -11.67
N THR A 29 -7.47 11.70 -11.08
CA THR A 29 -6.11 11.51 -11.60
C THR A 29 -5.54 10.20 -11.06
N SER A 30 -4.67 9.52 -11.83
CA SER A 30 -4.01 8.28 -11.41
C SER A 30 -2.49 8.43 -11.43
N VAL A 31 -1.81 8.02 -10.36
CA VAL A 31 -0.35 8.07 -10.23
C VAL A 31 0.25 6.68 -10.05
N ALA A 32 1.48 6.46 -10.50
CA ALA A 32 2.10 5.13 -10.54
C ALA A 32 2.67 4.66 -9.18
N ASP A 33 3.01 5.58 -8.29
CA ASP A 33 3.61 5.31 -6.98
C ASP A 33 3.01 6.20 -5.88
N TRP A 34 3.21 5.78 -4.64
CA TRP A 34 2.65 6.43 -3.45
C TRP A 34 3.34 7.75 -3.09
N ASP A 35 4.63 7.89 -3.42
CA ASP A 35 5.39 9.10 -3.12
C ASP A 35 4.85 10.27 -3.94
N THR A 36 4.55 10.03 -5.21
CA THR A 36 3.87 10.99 -6.08
C THR A 36 2.46 11.31 -5.58
N ALA A 37 1.72 10.32 -5.08
CA ALA A 37 0.38 10.54 -4.52
C ALA A 37 0.41 11.48 -3.31
N LEU A 38 1.42 11.31 -2.44
CA LEU A 38 1.62 12.14 -1.26
C LEU A 38 2.06 13.55 -1.62
N LEU A 39 2.99 13.71 -2.56
CA LEU A 39 3.42 15.02 -3.05
C LEU A 39 2.24 15.82 -3.63
N LEU A 40 1.41 15.18 -4.46
CA LEU A 40 0.22 15.85 -5.02
C LEU A 40 -0.80 16.22 -3.94
N ALA A 41 -0.95 15.38 -2.90
CA ALA A 41 -1.82 15.70 -1.77
C ALA A 41 -1.28 16.88 -0.95
N GLU A 42 0.03 16.93 -0.72
CA GLU A 42 0.71 18.05 -0.05
C GLU A 42 0.60 19.35 -0.85
N LEU A 43 0.63 19.29 -2.19
CA LEU A 43 0.40 20.43 -3.08
C LEU A 43 -1.08 20.86 -3.19
N GLY A 44 -1.99 20.21 -2.48
CA GLY A 44 -3.43 20.55 -2.48
C GLY A 44 -4.21 20.09 -3.71
N VAL A 45 -3.64 19.19 -4.53
CA VAL A 45 -4.30 18.65 -5.75
C VAL A 45 -5.47 17.73 -5.37
N GLY A 46 -5.44 17.12 -4.18
CA GLY A 46 -6.54 16.31 -3.69
C GLY A 46 -6.15 15.44 -2.51
N ARG A 47 -6.95 14.38 -2.29
CA ARG A 47 -6.72 13.37 -1.25
C ARG A 47 -6.31 12.05 -1.87
N ALA A 48 -5.40 11.34 -1.23
CA ALA A 48 -4.95 10.00 -1.61
C ALA A 48 -5.23 9.00 -0.48
N VAL A 49 -5.56 7.76 -0.84
CA VAL A 49 -5.55 6.62 0.09
C VAL A 49 -4.28 5.85 -0.15
N VAL A 50 -3.46 5.70 0.89
CA VAL A 50 -2.15 5.03 0.82
C VAL A 50 -2.07 3.93 1.88
N PRO A 51 -1.36 2.81 1.61
CA PRO A 51 -1.05 1.85 2.65
C PRO A 51 -0.10 2.47 3.69
N VAL A 52 -0.07 1.89 4.89
CA VAL A 52 0.97 2.23 5.86
C VAL A 52 2.32 1.75 5.32
N LEU A 53 3.21 2.69 5.00
CA LEU A 53 4.55 2.40 4.47
C LEU A 53 5.61 2.65 5.56
N PRO A 54 6.60 1.76 5.71
CA PRO A 54 7.74 2.01 6.62
C PRO A 54 8.48 3.28 6.19
N GLY A 55 8.74 4.20 7.12
CA GLY A 55 9.41 5.48 6.82
C GLY A 55 8.46 6.57 6.32
N LEU A 56 7.16 6.28 6.21
CA LEU A 56 6.12 7.28 5.99
C LEU A 56 5.86 8.06 7.29
N ALA A 57 6.85 8.81 7.75
CA ALA A 57 6.55 9.94 8.62
C ALA A 57 5.87 10.98 7.73
N ALA A 58 4.65 11.41 8.07
CA ALA A 58 4.18 12.70 7.57
C ALA A 58 5.26 13.70 7.99
N THR A 59 6.13 14.08 7.06
CA THR A 59 7.30 14.91 7.35
C THR A 59 6.76 16.21 7.93
N GLY A 60 6.98 16.38 9.24
CA GLY A 60 6.26 17.31 10.09
C GLY A 60 6.62 18.77 9.86
N SER A 61 6.38 19.29 8.67
CA SER A 61 6.50 20.72 8.34
C SER A 61 5.46 21.23 7.33
N GLY A 62 4.57 20.38 6.80
CA GLY A 62 3.56 20.76 5.78
C GLY A 62 2.11 20.44 6.19
N GLU A 63 1.14 20.98 5.44
CA GLU A 63 -0.32 20.80 5.66
C GLU A 63 -0.83 19.36 5.46
N LEU A 64 0.05 18.40 5.17
CA LEU A 64 -0.31 17.01 4.94
C LEU A 64 -0.68 16.30 6.24
N ARG A 65 -1.94 15.86 6.34
CA ARG A 65 -2.46 15.07 7.46
C ARG A 65 -2.78 13.64 7.03
N LEU A 66 -2.16 12.67 7.68
CA LEU A 66 -2.54 11.26 7.56
C LEU A 66 -3.72 10.96 8.49
N ILE A 67 -4.78 10.37 7.94
CA ILE A 67 -5.99 9.98 8.67
C ILE A 67 -6.13 8.45 8.58
N PRO A 68 -6.10 7.71 9.69
CA PRO A 68 -6.31 6.27 9.69
C PRO A 68 -7.70 5.90 9.15
N LEU A 69 -7.76 4.82 8.37
CA LEU A 69 -9.00 4.27 7.81
C LEU A 69 -9.25 2.87 8.42
N PRO A 70 -9.92 2.78 9.59
CA PRO A 70 -10.00 1.53 10.36
C PRO A 70 -10.86 0.45 9.70
N ASP A 71 -11.82 0.85 8.86
CA ASP A 71 -12.73 -0.09 8.19
C ASP A 71 -12.13 -0.69 6.90
N LEU A 72 -10.96 -0.20 6.47
CA LEU A 72 -10.25 -0.77 5.32
C LEU A 72 -9.30 -1.89 5.78
N ARG A 73 -9.45 -3.06 5.15
CA ARG A 73 -8.51 -4.17 5.38
C ARG A 73 -7.11 -3.78 4.90
N PRO A 74 -6.04 -4.17 5.64
CA PRO A 74 -4.67 -3.95 5.19
C PRO A 74 -4.42 -4.58 3.81
N LEU A 75 -3.62 -3.89 2.99
CA LEU A 75 -3.23 -4.40 1.69
C LEU A 75 -2.37 -5.66 1.87
N PRO A 76 -2.77 -6.83 1.33
CA PRO A 76 -1.96 -8.03 1.43
C PRO A 76 -0.70 -7.85 0.57
N VAL A 77 0.47 -7.95 1.19
CA VAL A 77 1.76 -7.89 0.48
C VAL A 77 2.50 -9.20 0.70
N GLY A 78 2.77 -9.91 -0.39
CA GLY A 78 3.48 -11.18 -0.35
C GLY A 78 4.07 -11.56 -1.71
N TRP A 79 4.50 -12.81 -1.80
CA TRP A 79 5.11 -13.36 -3.00
C TRP A 79 4.05 -13.81 -4.00
N ALA A 80 4.19 -13.40 -5.26
CA ALA A 80 3.40 -13.91 -6.36
C ALA A 80 4.26 -14.83 -7.23
N VAL A 81 3.98 -16.13 -7.21
CA VAL A 81 4.70 -17.12 -8.01
C VAL A 81 3.70 -18.10 -8.63
N ARG A 82 3.98 -18.56 -9.86
CA ARG A 82 3.09 -19.54 -10.52
C ARG A 82 3.09 -20.89 -9.80
N ARG A 83 4.26 -21.35 -9.37
CA ARG A 83 4.46 -22.58 -8.60
C ARG A 83 5.58 -22.37 -7.59
N TRP A 84 5.26 -22.51 -6.32
CA TRP A 84 6.22 -22.28 -5.23
C TRP A 84 7.39 -23.27 -5.27
N ASP A 85 7.13 -24.54 -5.64
CA ASP A 85 8.17 -25.57 -5.74
C ASP A 85 9.04 -25.47 -7.00
N ALA A 86 8.70 -24.56 -7.93
CA ALA A 86 9.53 -24.26 -9.08
C ALA A 86 10.58 -23.17 -8.78
N LEU A 87 10.57 -22.59 -7.58
CA LEU A 87 11.58 -21.63 -7.17
C LEU A 87 12.94 -22.32 -7.05
N SER A 88 13.98 -21.66 -7.54
CA SER A 88 15.35 -22.11 -7.28
C SER A 88 15.63 -22.04 -5.77
N PRO A 89 16.55 -22.88 -5.24
CA PRO A 89 16.88 -22.84 -3.81
C PRO A 89 17.25 -21.45 -3.29
N PRO A 90 18.04 -20.61 -4.03
CA PRO A 90 18.31 -19.24 -3.59
C PRO A 90 17.06 -18.34 -3.54
N ALA A 91 16.14 -18.47 -4.50
CA ALA A 91 14.91 -17.68 -4.52
C ALA A 91 14.00 -18.01 -3.33
N ARG A 92 13.94 -19.28 -2.95
CA ARG A 92 13.17 -19.72 -1.77
C ARG A 92 13.81 -19.26 -0.46
N ALA A 93 15.13 -19.42 -0.32
CA ALA A 93 15.87 -18.92 0.84
C ALA A 93 15.74 -17.41 1.02
N PHE A 94 15.75 -16.64 -0.08
CA PHE A 94 15.48 -15.21 -0.05
C PHE A 94 14.05 -14.90 0.41
N ALA A 95 13.06 -15.61 -0.13
CA ALA A 95 11.66 -15.44 0.26
C ALA A 95 11.44 -15.68 1.76
N ASP A 96 12.06 -16.72 2.31
CA ASP A 96 12.01 -17.05 3.74
C ASP A 96 12.70 -15.98 4.60
N THR A 97 13.86 -15.48 4.15
CA THR A 97 14.60 -14.40 4.84
C THR A 97 13.74 -13.13 4.99
N VAL A 98 13.01 -12.74 3.94
CA VAL A 98 12.13 -11.56 3.98
C VAL A 98 10.95 -11.77 4.93
N VAL A 99 10.37 -12.97 4.96
CA VAL A 99 9.27 -13.32 5.89
C VAL A 99 9.76 -13.24 7.34
N GLU A 100 10.92 -13.81 7.64
CA GLU A 100 11.50 -13.78 8.98
C GLU A 100 11.82 -12.35 9.42
N TRP A 101 12.42 -11.55 8.55
CA TRP A 101 12.73 -10.15 8.83
C TRP A 101 11.46 -9.32 9.11
N ARG A 102 10.38 -9.55 8.36
CA ARG A 102 9.08 -8.89 8.63
C ARG A 102 8.51 -9.28 9.98
N GLY A 103 8.55 -10.57 10.35
CA GLY A 103 8.08 -11.04 11.66
C GLY A 103 8.84 -10.41 12.83
N ARG A 104 10.16 -10.26 12.68
CA ARG A 104 11.00 -9.58 13.68
C ARG A 104 10.66 -8.10 13.85
N ARG A 105 10.35 -7.38 12.77
CA ARG A 105 9.95 -5.96 12.84
C ARG A 105 8.58 -5.72 13.49
N VAL A 106 7.63 -6.62 13.31
CA VAL A 106 6.32 -6.54 13.99
C VAL A 106 6.48 -6.80 15.49
N SER A 107 7.40 -7.67 15.89
CA SER A 107 7.62 -8.06 17.29
C SER A 107 8.45 -7.03 18.09
N GLY A 108 9.24 -6.18 17.43
CA GLY A 108 10.12 -5.20 18.07
C GLY A 108 9.55 -3.77 18.18
N GLY A 109 8.25 -3.58 17.89
CA GLY A 109 7.59 -2.27 17.85
C GLY A 109 6.47 -2.07 18.87
N SER A 110 6.43 -2.85 19.96
CA SER A 110 5.50 -2.64 21.10
C SER A 110 6.07 -1.68 22.13
#